data_AF-A0A428YQ42-F1
#
_entry.id   AF-A0A428YQ42-F1
#
_cell.length_a   1.000
_cell.length_b   1.000
_cell.length_c   1.000
_cell.angle_alpha   90.00
_cell.angle_beta   90.00
_cell.angle_gamma   90.00
#
_symmetry.space_group_name_H-M   'P 1'
#
loop_
_entity.id
_entity.type
_entity.pdbx_description
1 polymer ?
#
loop_
_entity_poly.entity_id
_entity_poly.type
_entity_poly.pdbx_seq_one_letter_code
_entity_poly.pdbx_strand_id
1 'polypeptide(L)'
;MRGLLENRGLNTKSVSRATGRARSTIASLLAGDPPPDPKALAELAPLLHMPVADLLVIADVSAEPGELEPQPYESIEKLGRLVEVATNLTVHQVEQLIEAAERLRDDPGH
;
A
#
# COMPACT_ATOMS: atom_id res chain seq x y z
N MET A 1 -14.49 -3.67 4.49
CA MET A 1 -13.01 -3.65 4.49
C MET A 1 -12.34 -2.96 5.68
N ARG A 2 -12.99 -2.03 6.41
CA ARG A 2 -12.35 -1.31 7.54
C ARG A 2 -11.68 -2.22 8.59
N GLY A 3 -12.35 -3.29 9.01
CA GLY A 3 -11.80 -4.25 9.98
C GLY A 3 -10.52 -4.98 9.52
N LEU A 4 -10.30 -5.14 8.21
CA LEU A 4 -9.06 -5.74 7.69
C LEU A 4 -7.84 -4.83 7.88
N LEU A 5 -8.02 -3.52 7.75
CA LEU A 5 -6.97 -2.55 8.03
C LEU A 5 -6.67 -2.48 9.53
N GLU A 6 -7.71 -2.45 10.37
CA GLU A 6 -7.56 -2.40 11.83
C GLU A 6 -6.82 -3.63 12.35
N ASN A 7 -7.15 -4.83 11.85
CA ASN A 7 -6.44 -6.07 12.17
C ASN A 7 -4.96 -6.08 11.75
N ARG A 8 -4.56 -5.19 10.85
CA ARG A 8 -3.18 -5.01 10.37
C ARG A 8 -2.49 -3.79 11.00
N GLY A 9 -3.13 -3.11 11.95
CA GLY A 9 -2.61 -1.88 12.55
C GLY A 9 -2.55 -0.70 11.56
N LEU A 10 -3.25 -0.80 10.44
CA LEU A 10 -3.27 0.23 9.40
C LEU A 10 -4.42 1.21 9.64
N ASN A 11 -4.14 2.50 9.45
CA ASN A 11 -5.16 3.56 9.45
C ASN A 11 -5.24 4.24 8.07
N THR A 12 -6.32 4.97 7.83
CA THR A 12 -6.59 5.67 6.56
C THR A 12 -5.47 6.63 6.15
N LYS A 13 -4.76 7.24 7.10
CA LYS A 13 -3.62 8.13 6.82
C LYS A 13 -2.41 7.34 6.31
N SER A 14 -2.08 6.21 6.91
CA SER A 14 -0.97 5.35 6.47
C SER A 14 -1.23 4.78 5.07
N VAL A 15 -2.47 4.34 4.82
CA VAL A 15 -2.87 3.78 3.51
C VAL A 15 -2.87 4.86 2.42
N SER A 16 -3.37 6.06 2.72
CA SER A 16 -3.34 7.20 1.79
C SER A 16 -1.92 7.56 1.36
N ARG A 17 -0.96 7.56 2.29
CA ARG A 17 0.45 7.78 1.96
C ARG A 17 1.04 6.66 1.10
N ALA A 18 0.78 5.41 1.46
CA ALA A 18 1.35 4.26 0.78
C ALA A 18 0.83 4.08 -0.65
N THR A 19 -0.43 4.44 -0.89
CA THR A 19 -1.09 4.33 -2.21
C THR A 19 -1.03 5.62 -3.03
N GLY A 20 -0.62 6.75 -2.44
CA GLY A 20 -0.69 8.07 -3.07
C GLY A 20 -2.12 8.60 -3.29
N ARG A 21 -3.15 7.91 -2.77
CA ARG A 21 -4.56 8.32 -2.94
C ARG A 21 -5.00 9.29 -1.86
N ALA A 22 -5.96 10.14 -2.18
CA ALA A 22 -6.59 11.04 -1.21
C ALA A 22 -7.24 10.25 -0.07
N ARG A 23 -7.21 10.79 1.15
CA ARG A 23 -7.83 10.14 2.32
C ARG A 23 -9.33 9.92 2.15
N SER A 24 -10.02 10.83 1.45
CA SER A 24 -11.43 10.69 1.09
C SER A 24 -11.66 9.46 0.20
N THR A 25 -10.80 9.25 -0.81
CA THR A 25 -10.84 8.06 -1.66
C THR A 25 -10.64 6.79 -0.84
N ILE A 26 -9.67 6.75 0.07
CA ILE A 26 -9.48 5.59 0.96
C ILE A 26 -10.71 5.40 1.87
N ALA A 27 -11.29 6.47 2.41
CA ALA A 27 -12.48 6.38 3.24
C ALA A 27 -13.68 5.80 2.46
N SER A 28 -13.89 6.23 1.22
CA SER A 28 -14.92 5.68 0.32
C SER A 28 -14.68 4.21 -0.01
N LEU A 29 -13.43 3.83 -0.35
CA LEU A 29 -13.06 2.42 -0.59
C LEU A 29 -13.35 1.53 0.63
N LEU A 30 -13.11 2.04 1.83
CA LEU A 30 -13.37 1.29 3.07
C LEU A 30 -14.85 1.23 3.46
N ALA A 31 -15.62 2.24 3.06
CA ALA A 31 -17.07 2.26 3.22
C ALA A 31 -17.74 1.23 2.29
N GLY A 32 -17.14 0.95 1.12
CA GLY A 32 -17.65 -0.02 0.16
C GLY A 32 -18.88 0.45 -0.61
N ASP A 33 -19.23 1.73 -0.49
CA ASP A 33 -20.32 2.37 -1.23
C ASP A 33 -19.83 3.71 -1.82
N PRO A 34 -19.67 3.81 -3.15
CA PRO A 34 -19.94 2.78 -4.17
C PRO A 34 -18.92 1.61 -4.14
N PRO A 35 -19.19 0.50 -4.86
CA PRO A 35 -18.27 -0.63 -4.96
C PRO A 35 -16.85 -0.18 -5.35
N PRO A 36 -15.82 -0.68 -4.66
CA PRO A 36 -14.45 -0.25 -4.92
C PRO A 36 -13.99 -0.75 -6.30
N ASP A 37 -13.30 0.12 -7.03
CA ASP A 37 -12.64 -0.20 -8.29
C ASP A 37 -11.62 -1.36 -8.09
N PRO A 38 -11.63 -2.42 -8.93
CA PRO A 38 -10.66 -3.51 -8.91
C PRO A 38 -9.20 -3.04 -8.82
N LYS A 39 -8.84 -1.96 -9.52
CA LYS A 39 -7.47 -1.42 -9.50
C LYS A 39 -7.10 -0.87 -8.12
N ALA A 40 -8.05 -0.20 -7.47
CA ALA A 40 -7.85 0.29 -6.11
C ALA A 40 -7.69 -0.85 -5.09
N LEU A 41 -8.37 -1.98 -5.31
CA LEU A 41 -8.18 -3.19 -4.48
C LEU A 41 -6.80 -3.81 -4.72
N ALA A 42 -6.34 -3.89 -5.96
CA ALA A 42 -5.01 -4.40 -6.29
C ALA A 42 -3.88 -3.62 -5.61
N GLU A 43 -4.02 -2.30 -5.46
CA GLU A 43 -3.08 -1.44 -4.73
C GLU A 43 -3.07 -1.70 -3.20
N LEU A 44 -4.22 -2.10 -2.63
CA LEU A 44 -4.35 -2.37 -1.20
C LEU A 44 -3.85 -3.77 -0.82
N ALA A 45 -3.90 -4.72 -1.75
CA ALA A 45 -3.51 -6.11 -1.52
C ALA A 45 -2.11 -6.29 -0.90
N PRO A 46 -1.04 -5.60 -1.36
CA PRO A 46 0.27 -5.67 -0.71
C PRO A 46 0.27 -5.15 0.73
N LEU A 47 -0.43 -4.04 1.00
CA LEU A 47 -0.54 -3.46 2.34
C LEU A 47 -1.32 -4.38 3.28
N LEU A 48 -2.29 -5.07 2.73
CA LEU A 48 -3.08 -6.08 3.39
C LEU A 48 -2.44 -7.46 3.32
N HIS A 49 -1.20 -7.64 2.88
CA HIS A 49 -0.53 -8.95 2.79
C HIS A 49 -1.48 -10.07 2.32
N MET A 50 -2.28 -9.80 1.29
CA MET A 50 -3.39 -10.63 0.85
C MET A 50 -3.37 -10.73 -0.67
N PRO A 51 -3.68 -11.89 -1.26
CA PRO A 51 -3.86 -12.01 -2.70
C PRO A 51 -4.96 -11.07 -3.20
N VAL A 52 -4.74 -10.44 -4.38
CA VAL A 52 -5.74 -9.56 -5.01
C VAL A 52 -7.06 -10.30 -5.25
N ALA A 53 -7.01 -11.56 -5.66
CA ALA A 53 -8.19 -12.40 -5.88
C ALA A 53 -9.04 -12.55 -4.62
N ASP A 54 -8.42 -12.80 -3.47
CA ASP A 54 -9.13 -12.93 -2.19
C ASP A 54 -9.78 -11.60 -1.81
N LEU A 55 -9.09 -10.49 -2.04
CA LEU A 55 -9.60 -9.17 -1.74
C LEU A 55 -10.78 -8.76 -2.64
N LEU A 56 -10.75 -9.14 -3.92
CA LEU A 56 -11.86 -8.95 -4.86
C LEU A 56 -13.11 -9.73 -4.42
N VAL A 57 -12.93 -10.99 -4.01
CA VAL A 57 -14.02 -11.82 -3.48
C VAL A 57 -14.61 -11.23 -2.20
N ILE A 58 -13.77 -10.77 -1.27
CA ILE A 58 -14.23 -10.15 -0.01
C ILE A 58 -14.99 -8.84 -0.27
N ALA A 59 -14.62 -8.11 -1.32
CA ALA A 59 -15.26 -6.86 -1.69
C ALA A 59 -16.50 -7.04 -2.59
N ASP A 60 -16.84 -8.27 -2.98
CA ASP A 60 -17.89 -8.60 -3.95
C ASP A 60 -17.70 -7.87 -5.31
N VAL A 61 -16.44 -7.80 -5.75
CA VAL A 61 -16.03 -7.11 -6.98
C VAL A 61 -15.50 -8.13 -7.98
N SER A 62 -16.03 -8.10 -9.20
CA SER A 62 -15.47 -8.85 -10.34
C SER A 62 -14.50 -7.96 -11.13
N ALA A 63 -13.42 -8.55 -11.63
CA ALA A 63 -12.43 -7.86 -12.47
C ALA A 63 -12.32 -8.59 -13.81
N GLU A 64 -12.34 -7.82 -14.91
CA GLU A 64 -12.13 -8.37 -16.25
C GLU A 64 -10.64 -8.69 -16.50
N PRO A 65 -10.32 -9.68 -17.35
CA PRO A 65 -8.95 -9.97 -17.74
C PRO A 65 -8.26 -8.73 -18.33
N GLY A 66 -7.22 -8.22 -17.66
CA GLY A 66 -6.48 -7.01 -18.04
C GLY A 66 -6.69 -5.80 -17.13
N GLU A 67 -7.76 -5.76 -16.32
CA GLU A 67 -7.98 -4.66 -15.36
C GLU A 67 -6.99 -4.68 -14.18
N LEU A 68 -6.42 -5.85 -13.92
CA LEU A 68 -5.45 -6.09 -12.86
C LEU A 68 -4.00 -6.08 -13.37
N GLU A 69 -3.76 -5.76 -14.65
CA GLU A 69 -2.39 -5.60 -15.12
C GLU A 69 -1.71 -4.53 -14.26
N PRO A 70 -0.64 -4.90 -13.53
CA PRO A 70 0.04 -3.95 -12.67
C PRO A 70 0.60 -2.85 -13.56
N GLN A 71 0.03 -1.65 -13.48
CA GLN A 71 0.78 -0.49 -13.94
C GLN A 71 2.09 -0.50 -13.15
N PRO A 72 3.25 -0.25 -13.79
CA PRO A 72 4.51 -0.14 -13.06
C PRO A 72 4.35 1.01 -12.08
N TYR A 73 4.02 0.68 -10.82
CA TYR A 73 4.01 1.66 -9.77
C TYR A 73 5.46 2.07 -9.61
N GLU A 74 5.75 3.34 -9.87
CA GLU A 74 7.05 3.94 -9.57
C GLU A 74 7.49 3.60 -8.13
N SER A 75 6.52 3.43 -7.22
CA SER A 75 6.71 2.93 -5.85
C SER A 75 7.24 1.49 -5.77
N ILE A 76 6.80 0.55 -6.62
CA ILE A 76 7.28 -0.84 -6.61
C ILE A 76 8.72 -0.92 -7.12
N GLU A 77 9.06 -0.18 -8.17
CA GLU A 77 10.44 -0.11 -8.67
C GLU A 77 11.38 0.50 -7.61
N LYS A 78 10.95 1.60 -6.97
CA LYS A 78 11.69 2.24 -5.88
C LYS A 78 11.83 1.35 -4.65
N LEU A 79 10.80 0.59 -4.29
CA LEU A 79 10.85 -0.38 -3.18
C LEU A 79 11.77 -1.57 -3.51
N GLY A 80 11.69 -2.10 -4.72
CA GLY A 80 12.58 -3.15 -5.19
C GLY A 80 14.05 -2.71 -5.11
N ARG A 81 14.34 -1.48 -5.58
CA ARG A 81 15.68 -0.88 -5.47
C ARG A 81 16.10 -0.66 -4.02
N LEU A 82 15.19 -0.26 -3.13
CA LEU A 82 15.50 -0.11 -1.71
C LEU A 82 15.87 -1.44 -1.06
N VAL A 83 15.12 -2.52 -1.36
CA VAL A 83 15.43 -3.86 -0.89
C VAL A 83 16.79 -4.32 -1.43
N GLU A 84 17.03 -4.16 -2.74
CA GLU A 84 18.31 -4.50 -3.36
C GLU A 84 19.49 -3.80 -2.66
N VAL A 85 19.40 -2.49 -2.45
CA VAL A 85 20.44 -1.72 -1.75
C VAL A 85 20.59 -2.18 -0.30
N ALA A 86 19.48 -2.44 0.41
CA ALA A 86 19.50 -2.83 1.81
C ALA A 86 20.12 -4.21 2.05
N THR A 87 20.04 -5.15 1.08
CA THR A 87 20.62 -6.50 1.24
C THR A 87 22.15 -6.52 1.40
N ASN A 88 22.84 -5.47 0.96
CA ASN A 88 24.30 -5.34 1.08
C ASN A 88 24.74 -4.52 2.31
N LEU A 89 23.81 -4.12 3.17
CA LEU A 89 24.11 -3.32 4.36
C LEU A 89 24.38 -4.21 5.57
N THR A 90 25.25 -3.72 6.44
CA THR A 90 25.41 -4.28 7.80
C THR A 90 24.21 -3.92 8.67
N VAL A 91 23.99 -4.67 9.75
CA VAL A 91 22.90 -4.42 10.72
C VAL A 91 22.88 -2.97 11.19
N HIS A 92 24.05 -2.40 11.53
CA HIS A 92 24.16 -1.01 11.96
C HIS A 92 23.75 0.00 10.88
N GLN A 93 24.06 -0.28 9.62
CA GLN A 93 23.65 0.58 8.50
C GLN A 93 22.15 0.46 8.20
N VAL A 94 21.55 -0.71 8.42
CA VAL A 94 20.10 -0.89 8.35
C VAL A 94 19.41 -0.08 9.45
N GLU A 95 19.93 -0.08 10.68
CA GLU A 95 19.41 0.75 11.77
C GLU A 95 19.45 2.25 11.40
N GLN A 96 20.58 2.72 10.86
CA GLN A 96 20.70 4.11 10.38
C GLN A 96 19.71 4.45 9.25
N LEU A 97 19.48 3.50 8.33
CA LEU A 97 18.50 3.67 7.24
C LEU A 97 17.08 3.80 7.80
N ILE A 98 16.72 2.99 8.80
CA ILE A 98 15.43 3.07 9.50
C ILE A 98 15.30 4.45 10.17
N GLU A 99 16.28 4.88 10.96
CA GLU A 99 16.24 6.19 11.62
C GLU A 99 16.13 7.36 10.61
N ALA A 100 16.80 7.26 9.47
CA ALA A 100 16.72 8.27 8.41
C ALA A 100 15.31 8.32 7.79
N ALA A 101 14.71 7.15 7.54
CA ALA A 101 13.34 7.06 7.05
C ALA A 101 12.32 7.60 8.07
N GLU A 102 12.56 7.39 9.36
CA GLU A 102 11.72 7.94 10.44
C GLU A 102 11.86 9.47 10.55
N ARG A 103 13.07 10.01 10.45
CA ARG A 103 13.30 11.46 10.41
C ARG A 103 12.57 12.12 9.23
N LEU A 104 12.65 11.51 8.04
CA LEU A 104 11.92 11.99 6.85
C LEU A 104 10.40 11.92 7.00
N ARG A 105 9.88 10.95 7.77
CA ARG A 105 8.44 10.85 8.08
C ARG A 105 7.96 12.00 8.96
N ASP A 106 8.83 12.47 9.86
CA ASP A 106 8.50 13.44 10.90
C ASP A 106 8.79 14.89 10.46
N ASP A 107 9.66 15.11 9.46
CA ASP A 107 9.87 16.39 8.78
C ASP A 107 9.61 16.28 7.26
N PRO A 108 8.35 16.46 6.80
CA PRO A 108 7.97 16.31 5.39
C PRO A 108 8.32 17.54 4.53
N GLY A 109 9.10 18.51 5.05
CA GLY A 109 9.37 19.76 4.38
C GLY A 109 10.45 19.67 3.31
N HIS A 110 10.11 19.18 2.11
CA HIS A 110 10.66 19.59 0.80
C HIS A 110 9.58 19.40 -0.28
#